data_AF-A0A953L9R1-F1
#
_entry.id   AF-A0A953L9R1-F1
#
_cell.length_a   1.000
_cell.length_b   1.000
_cell.length_c   1.000
_cell.angle_alpha   90.00
_cell.angle_beta   90.00
_cell.angle_gamma   90.00
#
_symmetry.space_group_name_H-M   'P 1'
#
loop_
_entity.id
_entity.type
_entity.pdbx_description
1 polymer ?
#
loop_
_entity_poly.entity_id
_entity_poly.type
_entity_poly.pdbx_seq_one_letter_code
_entity_poly.pdbx_strand_id
1 'polypeptide(L)'
;MADVELVLSESRVHSIFQEHLADCAIARNHERPFSGPPDSELLGAIRDQSQQLFIKHRSFATDGFCFKHHTYRDGGKIFLVDQFAGMGHLKMLILPLRGYYEPSYRLTIGYQSFFVQANEHIPPSPALKRFYKETVNAAKKQTHRLEVWAGRNIWLESDLLKTVPDILNTVRAALGAERTSPPAS
;
A
#
# COMPACT_ATOMS: atom_id res chain seq x y z
N MET A 1 7.46 -9.42 10.55
CA MET A 1 6.43 -8.56 11.16
C MET A 1 5.26 -8.55 10.19
N ALA A 2 4.05 -8.78 10.66
CA ALA A 2 2.90 -8.95 9.78
C ALA A 2 2.48 -7.59 9.19
N ASP A 3 2.13 -7.61 7.90
CA ASP A 3 1.44 -6.51 7.24
C ASP A 3 0.14 -6.18 7.98
N VAL A 4 -0.30 -4.93 7.90
CA VAL A 4 -1.61 -4.50 8.42
C VAL A 4 -2.56 -4.28 7.26
N GLU A 5 -3.71 -4.94 7.33
CA GLU A 5 -4.82 -4.75 6.40
C GLU A 5 -5.86 -3.81 7.00
N LEU A 6 -6.30 -2.82 6.21
CA LEU A 6 -7.32 -1.83 6.57
C LEU A 6 -8.31 -1.62 5.42
N VAL A 7 -9.48 -1.10 5.73
CA VAL A 7 -10.48 -0.60 4.78
C VAL A 7 -10.85 0.82 5.20
N LEU A 8 -10.57 1.77 4.32
CA LEU A 8 -10.70 3.20 4.57
C LEU A 8 -11.43 3.87 3.40
N SER A 9 -12.17 4.93 3.71
CA SER A 9 -12.74 5.85 2.75
C SER A 9 -11.63 6.62 2.03
N GLU A 10 -11.97 7.17 0.88
CA GLU A 10 -11.06 8.05 0.16
C GLU A 10 -10.55 9.23 0.98
N SER A 11 -11.46 9.87 1.73
CA SER A 11 -11.10 11.02 2.56
C SER A 11 -10.00 10.67 3.58
N ARG A 12 -10.08 9.48 4.19
CA ARG A 12 -9.06 8.99 5.14
C ARG A 12 -7.75 8.62 4.44
N VAL A 13 -7.80 8.01 3.26
CA VAL A 13 -6.58 7.75 2.47
C VAL A 13 -5.89 9.05 2.11
N HIS A 14 -6.62 10.04 1.62
CA HIS A 14 -6.08 11.37 1.29
C HIS A 14 -5.46 12.03 2.53
N SER A 15 -6.14 11.96 3.68
CA SER A 15 -5.62 12.51 4.94
C SER A 15 -4.28 11.86 5.32
N ILE A 16 -4.15 10.52 5.20
CA ILE A 16 -2.88 9.83 5.47
C ILE A 16 -1.77 10.32 4.53
N PHE A 17 -2.09 10.49 3.24
CA PHE A 17 -1.12 10.97 2.26
C PHE A 17 -0.63 12.39 2.58
N GLN A 18 -1.55 13.28 2.94
CA GLN A 18 -1.24 14.67 3.27
C GLN A 18 -0.54 14.82 4.63
N GLU A 19 -0.94 14.07 5.65
CA GLU A 19 -0.42 14.25 7.01
C GLU A 19 0.87 13.46 7.26
N HIS A 20 1.00 12.26 6.67
CA HIS A 20 2.09 11.33 6.99
C HIS A 20 3.05 11.08 5.83
N LEU A 21 2.61 11.28 4.58
CA LEU A 21 3.41 10.96 3.39
C LEU A 21 3.84 12.18 2.59
N ALA A 22 3.46 13.41 2.98
CA ALA A 22 3.74 14.62 2.22
C ALA A 22 5.23 14.83 1.91
N ASP A 23 6.10 14.51 2.87
CA ASP A 23 7.55 14.61 2.74
C ASP A 23 8.22 13.32 2.21
N CYS A 24 7.42 12.36 1.73
CA CYS A 24 7.93 11.10 1.22
C CYS A 24 8.16 11.14 -0.30
N ALA A 25 9.15 10.38 -0.74
CA ALA A 25 9.26 9.97 -2.14
C ALA A 25 8.50 8.66 -2.31
N ILE A 26 7.59 8.61 -3.28
CA ILE A 26 6.74 7.46 -3.60
C ILE A 26 7.05 6.98 -5.01
N ALA A 27 7.41 5.71 -5.13
CA ALA A 27 7.57 5.02 -6.40
C ALA A 27 6.45 3.98 -6.62
N ARG A 28 6.15 3.73 -7.89
CA ARG A 28 5.20 2.71 -8.35
C ARG A 28 5.72 2.07 -9.62
N ASN A 29 5.19 0.90 -9.95
CA ASN A 29 5.47 0.28 -11.25
C ASN A 29 4.81 1.13 -12.34
N HIS A 30 5.54 1.41 -13.42
CA HIS A 30 5.06 2.28 -14.49
C HIS A 30 5.85 2.04 -15.80
N GLU A 31 5.34 2.52 -16.93
CA GLU A 31 6.01 2.45 -18.24
C GLU A 31 7.38 3.14 -18.28
N ARG A 32 7.66 4.00 -17.30
CA ARG A 32 8.91 4.72 -17.10
C ARG A 32 9.25 4.69 -15.61
N PRO A 33 10.54 4.71 -15.22
CA PRO A 33 10.90 4.88 -13.82
C PRO A 33 10.22 6.13 -13.24
N PHE A 34 9.44 5.95 -12.18
CA PHE A 34 8.71 7.04 -11.55
C PHE A 34 8.93 7.04 -10.05
N SER A 35 9.33 8.18 -9.52
CA SER A 35 9.33 8.49 -8.09
C SER A 35 9.02 9.96 -7.88
N GLY A 36 8.03 10.28 -7.06
CA GLY A 36 7.58 11.65 -6.83
C GLY A 36 6.87 11.81 -5.48
N PRO A 37 6.43 13.03 -5.15
CA PRO A 37 5.61 13.28 -3.97
C PRO A 37 4.20 12.64 -4.11
N PRO A 38 3.42 12.54 -3.03
CA PRO A 38 2.01 12.18 -3.10
C PRO A 38 1.15 13.30 -3.72
N ASP A 39 1.17 13.40 -5.04
CA ASP A 39 0.45 14.42 -5.81
C ASP A 39 -0.96 13.98 -6.26
N SER A 40 -1.67 14.89 -6.92
CA SER A 40 -3.00 14.63 -7.47
C SER A 40 -3.03 13.56 -8.55
N GLU A 41 -1.93 13.34 -9.27
CA GLU A 41 -1.85 12.30 -10.29
C GLU A 41 -1.84 10.92 -9.63
N LEU A 42 -1.05 10.76 -8.56
CA LEU A 42 -1.05 9.56 -7.75
C LEU A 42 -2.44 9.29 -7.14
N LEU A 43 -3.09 10.33 -6.59
CA LEU A 43 -4.44 10.22 -6.03
C LEU A 43 -5.51 9.93 -7.10
N GLY A 44 -5.33 10.39 -8.33
CA GLY A 44 -6.17 9.98 -9.45
C GLY A 44 -5.98 8.50 -9.76
N ALA A 45 -4.74 8.04 -9.84
CA ALA A 45 -4.41 6.67 -10.22
C ALA A 45 -4.87 5.61 -9.20
N ILE A 46 -4.96 5.95 -7.92
CA ILE A 46 -5.52 5.04 -6.90
C ILE A 46 -7.02 4.81 -7.09
N ARG A 47 -7.78 5.73 -7.72
CA ARG A 47 -9.23 5.57 -7.95
C ARG A 47 -9.52 4.49 -8.98
N ASP A 48 -8.72 4.47 -10.05
CA ASP A 48 -9.05 3.67 -11.24
C ASP A 48 -8.63 2.20 -11.11
N GLN A 49 -7.49 1.97 -10.46
CA GLN A 49 -6.85 0.65 -10.44
C GLN A 49 -6.06 0.41 -9.15
N SER A 50 -5.69 -0.85 -8.94
CA SER A 50 -4.82 -1.24 -7.84
C SER A 50 -3.45 -0.57 -7.97
N GLN A 51 -2.93 -0.07 -6.84
CA GLN A 51 -1.62 0.57 -6.78
C GLN A 51 -0.74 -0.11 -5.74
N GLN A 52 0.45 -0.54 -6.16
CA GLN A 52 1.50 -0.94 -5.24
C GLN A 52 2.53 0.18 -5.15
N LEU A 53 2.59 0.81 -3.99
CA LEU A 53 3.44 1.94 -3.70
C LEU A 53 4.63 1.52 -2.83
N PHE A 54 5.76 2.11 -3.13
CA PHE A 54 7.00 2.00 -2.39
C PHE A 54 7.36 3.38 -1.88
N ILE A 55 7.49 3.54 -0.57
CA ILE A 55 7.52 4.85 0.09
C ILE A 55 8.84 4.97 0.85
N LYS A 56 9.60 6.02 0.55
CA LYS A 56 10.82 6.39 1.24
C LYS A 56 10.65 7.73 1.94
N HIS A 57 11.22 7.84 3.14
CA HIS A 57 11.31 9.08 3.88
C HIS A 57 12.76 9.31 4.31
N ARG A 58 13.19 10.57 4.30
CA ARG A 58 14.57 10.99 4.63
C ARG A 58 15.06 10.54 6.01
N SER A 59 14.14 10.22 6.92
CA SER A 59 14.49 9.73 8.27
C SER A 59 15.07 8.32 8.28
N PHE A 60 14.89 7.52 7.22
CA PHE A 60 15.38 6.14 7.18
C PHE A 60 16.08 5.75 5.88
N ALA A 61 15.90 6.50 4.78
CA ALA A 61 16.54 6.24 3.50
C ALA A 61 17.00 7.56 2.87
N THR A 62 18.25 7.60 2.41
CA THR A 62 18.84 8.73 1.68
C THR A 62 19.15 8.39 0.23
N ASP A 63 18.99 7.13 -0.16
CA ASP A 63 19.14 6.61 -1.51
C ASP A 63 17.82 6.69 -2.31
N GLY A 64 17.93 6.79 -3.64
CA GLY A 64 16.78 6.75 -4.55
C GLY A 64 16.16 5.36 -4.69
N PHE A 65 15.10 5.24 -5.50
CA PHE A 65 14.55 3.94 -5.88
C PHE A 65 15.36 3.33 -7.02
N CYS A 66 15.60 2.02 -6.95
CA CYS A 66 16.14 1.25 -8.06
C CYS A 66 14.99 0.62 -8.86
N PHE A 67 15.11 0.62 -10.18
CA PHE A 67 14.11 0.06 -11.07
C PHE A 67 14.71 -1.04 -11.94
N LYS A 68 13.96 -2.13 -12.11
CA LYS A 68 14.28 -3.24 -13.01
C LYS A 68 13.35 -3.17 -14.21
N HIS A 69 13.91 -3.31 -15.40
CA HIS A 69 13.11 -3.45 -16.60
C HIS A 69 12.48 -4.85 -16.63
N HIS A 70 11.19 -4.91 -16.92
CA HIS A 70 10.46 -6.15 -17.11
C HIS A 70 9.77 -6.14 -18.47
N THR A 71 9.93 -7.25 -19.20
CA THR A 71 9.25 -7.48 -20.48
C THR A 71 8.28 -8.63 -20.27
N TYR A 72 7.00 -8.37 -20.46
CA TYR A 72 5.94 -9.37 -20.45
C TYR A 72 6.03 -10.27 -21.69
N ARG A 73 5.35 -11.42 -21.66
CA ARG A 73 5.36 -12.39 -22.76
C ARG A 73 4.78 -11.85 -24.07
N ASP A 74 3.86 -10.89 -23.98
CA ASP A 74 3.26 -10.18 -25.11
C ASP A 74 4.14 -9.06 -25.68
N GLY A 75 5.35 -8.86 -25.12
CA GLY A 75 6.27 -7.80 -25.51
C GLY A 75 6.02 -6.47 -24.82
N GLY A 76 4.99 -6.36 -23.97
CA GLY A 76 4.76 -5.20 -23.13
C GLY A 76 5.94 -4.95 -22.19
N LYS A 77 6.27 -3.68 -21.94
CA LYS A 77 7.43 -3.28 -21.14
C LYS A 77 7.00 -2.40 -19.99
N ILE A 78 7.54 -2.67 -18.81
CA ILE A 78 7.31 -1.88 -17.60
C ILE A 78 8.60 -1.79 -16.78
N PHE A 79 8.73 -0.73 -15.99
CA PHE A 79 9.74 -0.62 -14.96
C PHE A 79 9.13 -1.00 -13.62
N LEU A 80 9.70 -2.02 -13.00
CA LEU A 80 9.32 -2.49 -11.68
C LEU A 80 10.29 -1.91 -10.64
N VAL A 81 9.77 -1.47 -9.50
CA VAL A 81 10.64 -1.10 -8.37
C VAL A 81 11.33 -2.36 -7.85
N ASP A 82 12.64 -2.31 -7.68
CA ASP A 82 13.39 -3.38 -7.04
C ASP A 82 13.13 -3.36 -5.53
N GLN A 83 12.15 -4.13 -5.10
CA GLN A 83 11.68 -4.16 -3.70
C GLN A 83 12.72 -4.64 -2.68
N PHE A 84 13.88 -5.14 -3.11
CA PHE A 84 14.95 -5.51 -2.21
C PHE A 84 16.07 -4.48 -2.19
N ALA A 85 16.20 -3.61 -3.20
CA ALA A 85 17.35 -2.73 -3.30
C ALA A 85 17.29 -1.54 -2.33
N GLY A 86 18.47 -1.19 -1.81
CA GLY A 86 18.70 0.06 -1.10
C GLY A 86 18.54 -0.01 0.41
N MET A 87 18.34 1.15 1.04
CA MET A 87 18.28 1.30 2.50
C MET A 87 16.92 0.93 3.11
N GLY A 88 15.97 0.52 2.27
CA GLY A 88 14.63 0.12 2.65
C GLY A 88 13.54 1.12 2.30
N HIS A 89 12.29 0.66 2.41
CA HIS A 89 11.08 1.42 2.14
C HIS A 89 9.89 0.80 2.87
N LEU A 90 8.84 1.60 3.01
CA LEU A 90 7.51 1.11 3.34
C LEU A 90 6.82 0.64 2.05
N LYS A 91 6.08 -0.47 2.11
CA LYS A 91 5.23 -0.98 1.05
C LYS A 91 3.77 -0.70 1.41
N MET A 92 3.02 -0.13 0.46
CA MET A 92 1.59 0.10 0.59
C MET A 92 0.88 -0.42 -0.66
N LEU A 93 0.00 -1.40 -0.50
CA LEU A 93 -0.91 -1.85 -1.55
C LEU A 93 -2.28 -1.20 -1.32
N ILE A 94 -2.81 -0.53 -2.34
CA ILE A 94 -4.11 0.14 -2.31
C ILE A 94 -4.98 -0.51 -3.38
N LEU A 95 -6.14 -1.02 -2.97
CA LEU A 95 -7.09 -1.71 -3.83
C LEU A 95 -8.46 -1.03 -3.74
N PRO A 96 -8.97 -0.46 -4.84
CA PRO A 96 -10.33 0.09 -4.87
C PRO A 96 -11.38 -0.98 -4.57
N LEU A 97 -12.27 -0.70 -3.62
CA LEU A 97 -13.47 -1.50 -3.39
C LEU A 97 -14.58 -0.98 -4.30
N ARG A 98 -14.83 -1.71 -5.39
CA ARG A 98 -15.87 -1.37 -6.37
C ARG A 98 -17.25 -1.80 -5.83
N GLY A 99 -18.29 -1.00 -6.11
CA GLY A 99 -19.68 -1.37 -5.84
C GLY A 99 -20.50 -0.37 -5.01
N TYR A 100 -19.96 0.78 -4.62
CA TYR A 100 -20.68 1.81 -3.85
C TYR A 100 -20.52 3.21 -4.43
N TYR A 101 -21.42 4.10 -4.00
CA TYR A 101 -21.38 5.53 -4.35
C TYR A 101 -20.19 6.26 -3.72
N GLU A 102 -19.70 5.81 -2.57
CA GLU A 102 -18.55 6.40 -1.89
C GLU A 102 -17.27 5.59 -2.18
N PRO A 103 -16.23 6.21 -2.77
CA PRO A 103 -14.97 5.52 -3.02
C PRO A 103 -14.31 5.07 -1.71
N SER A 104 -14.01 3.77 -1.63
CA SER A 104 -13.33 3.15 -0.50
C SER A 104 -12.25 2.21 -0.98
N TYR A 105 -11.25 2.00 -0.13
CA TYR A 105 -10.02 1.32 -0.48
C TYR A 105 -9.65 0.31 0.58
N ARG A 106 -9.20 -0.86 0.14
CA ARG A 106 -8.48 -1.80 0.97
C ARG A 106 -6.99 -1.47 0.91
N LEU A 107 -6.38 -1.24 2.07
CA LEU A 107 -4.98 -0.91 2.21
C LEU A 107 -4.24 -2.05 2.90
N THR A 108 -3.09 -2.43 2.38
CA THR A 108 -2.11 -3.29 3.06
C THR A 108 -0.82 -2.52 3.24
N ILE A 109 -0.40 -2.32 4.49
CA ILE A 109 0.80 -1.56 4.84
C ILE A 109 1.82 -2.49 5.49
N GLY A 110 3.06 -2.48 5.00
CA GLY A 110 4.12 -3.39 5.45
C GLY A 110 5.51 -2.95 5.04
N TYR A 111 6.52 -3.76 5.36
CA TYR A 111 7.90 -3.61 4.85
C TYR A 111 8.58 -4.98 4.77
N GLN A 112 9.63 -5.10 3.96
CA GLN A 112 10.37 -6.36 3.76
C GLN A 112 11.19 -6.77 5.00
N SER A 113 11.42 -8.07 5.20
CA SER A 113 12.24 -8.56 6.31
C SER A 113 13.73 -8.21 6.18
N PHE A 114 14.19 -7.92 4.96
CA PHE A 114 15.55 -7.48 4.65
C PHE A 114 15.56 -6.60 3.38
N PHE A 115 16.66 -5.89 3.19
CA PHE A 115 17.00 -5.15 1.97
C PHE A 115 18.44 -5.48 1.56
N VAL A 116 18.85 -5.05 0.37
CA VAL A 116 20.14 -5.34 -0.25
C VAL A 116 20.83 -4.02 -0.61
N GLN A 117 21.95 -3.76 0.05
CA GLN A 117 22.79 -2.60 -0.21
C GLN A 117 24.22 -3.07 -0.40
N ALA A 118 24.88 -2.65 -1.50
CA ALA A 118 26.24 -3.08 -1.83
C ALA A 118 26.44 -4.62 -1.81
N ASN A 119 25.44 -5.37 -2.27
CA ASN A 119 25.37 -6.85 -2.26
C ASN A 119 25.27 -7.50 -0.87
N GLU A 120 25.02 -6.74 0.18
CA GLU A 120 24.82 -7.25 1.53
C GLU A 120 23.36 -7.19 1.96
N HIS A 121 22.90 -8.22 2.68
CA HIS A 121 21.58 -8.22 3.29
C HIS A 121 21.59 -7.37 4.57
N ILE A 122 20.78 -6.32 4.58
CA ILE A 122 20.60 -5.44 5.74
C ILE A 122 19.19 -5.59 6.32
N PRO A 123 19.02 -5.56 7.65
CA PRO A 123 17.71 -5.59 8.26
C PRO A 123 17.03 -4.21 8.16
N PRO A 124 15.69 -4.14 8.28
CA PRO A 124 14.95 -2.88 8.38
C PRO A 124 15.48 -2.02 9.52
N SER A 125 15.82 -0.77 9.22
CA SER A 125 16.38 0.16 10.19
C SER A 125 15.38 0.48 11.31
N PRO A 126 15.83 0.83 12.53
CA PRO A 126 14.94 1.26 13.61
C PRO A 126 14.03 2.45 13.20
N ALA A 127 14.55 3.35 12.36
CA ALA A 127 13.80 4.49 11.84
C ALA A 127 12.67 4.06 10.90
N LEU A 128 12.90 3.09 10.00
CA LEU A 128 11.84 2.52 9.15
C LEU A 128 10.76 1.83 10.00
N LYS A 129 11.17 1.06 11.01
CA LYS A 129 10.22 0.39 11.94
C LYS A 129 9.36 1.40 12.71
N ARG A 130 9.95 2.54 13.11
CA ARG A 130 9.24 3.63 13.79
C ARG A 130 8.25 4.30 12.84
N PHE A 131 8.71 4.69 11.65
CA PHE A 131 7.88 5.30 10.62
C PHE A 131 6.68 4.43 10.24
N TYR A 132 6.90 3.11 10.10
CA TYR A 132 5.83 2.13 9.91
C TYR A 132 4.78 2.17 11.02
N LYS A 133 5.21 2.14 12.30
CA LYS A 133 4.29 2.16 13.44
C LYS A 133 3.47 3.44 13.47
N GLU A 134 4.11 4.59 13.23
CA GLU A 134 3.44 5.89 13.17
C GLU A 134 2.38 5.92 12.06
N THR A 135 2.75 5.48 10.85
CA THR A 135 1.83 5.41 9.70
C THR A 135 0.65 4.48 9.98
N VAL A 136 0.91 3.28 10.53
CA VAL A 136 -0.14 2.31 10.87
C VAL A 136 -1.05 2.83 11.97
N ASN A 137 -0.52 3.48 13.00
CA ASN A 137 -1.33 4.03 14.08
C ASN A 137 -2.26 5.14 13.57
N ALA A 138 -1.75 5.99 12.67
CA ALA A 138 -2.56 7.00 12.01
C ALA A 138 -3.67 6.37 11.15
N ALA A 139 -3.34 5.34 10.38
CA ALA A 139 -4.30 4.64 9.54
C ALA A 139 -5.38 3.90 10.36
N LYS A 140 -5.02 3.38 11.54
CA LYS A 140 -5.95 2.72 12.46
C LYS A 140 -6.83 3.67 13.26
N LYS A 141 -6.56 4.97 13.25
CA LYS A 141 -7.40 5.95 13.96
C LYS A 141 -8.83 5.87 13.43
N GLN A 142 -9.80 5.78 14.35
CA GLN A 142 -11.24 5.64 14.03
C GLN A 142 -11.54 4.39 13.18
N THR A 143 -10.90 3.27 13.49
CA THR A 143 -11.21 1.98 12.87
C THR A 143 -11.58 0.93 13.92
N HIS A 144 -12.37 -0.05 13.52
CA HIS A 144 -12.68 -1.23 14.32
C HIS A 144 -11.98 -2.45 13.71
N ARG A 145 -11.40 -3.28 14.57
CA ARG A 145 -10.88 -4.59 14.15
C ARG A 145 -12.04 -5.57 14.08
N LEU A 146 -12.30 -6.08 12.88
CA LEU A 146 -13.43 -6.97 12.62
C LEU A 146 -12.93 -8.27 12.00
N GLU A 147 -13.51 -9.38 12.44
CA GLU A 147 -13.28 -10.69 11.84
C GLU A 147 -14.11 -10.83 10.55
N VAL A 148 -13.42 -10.93 9.42
CA VAL A 148 -14.06 -11.07 8.10
C VAL A 148 -14.30 -12.53 7.74
N TRP A 149 -13.41 -13.42 8.20
CA TRP A 149 -13.56 -14.88 8.22
C TRP A 149 -12.80 -15.46 9.41
N ALA A 150 -13.07 -16.73 9.72
CA ALA A 150 -12.38 -17.46 10.78
C ALA A 150 -10.86 -17.26 10.71
N GLY A 151 -10.31 -16.57 11.72
CA GLY A 151 -8.89 -16.29 11.87
C GLY A 151 -8.34 -15.11 11.04
N ARG A 152 -9.13 -14.46 10.17
CA ARG A 152 -8.71 -13.27 9.40
C ARG A 152 -9.45 -12.03 9.88
N ASN A 153 -8.68 -11.07 10.36
CA ASN A 153 -9.17 -9.79 10.86
C ASN A 153 -8.71 -8.65 9.96
N ILE A 154 -9.55 -7.63 9.80
CA ILE A 154 -9.23 -6.38 9.10
C ILE A 154 -9.61 -5.19 9.97
N TRP A 155 -8.93 -4.06 9.81
CA TRP A 155 -9.35 -2.80 10.40
C TRP A 155 -10.30 -2.09 9.44
N LEU A 156 -11.49 -1.71 9.89
CA LEU A 156 -12.48 -1.03 9.04
C LEU A 156 -12.89 0.29 9.67
N GLU A 157 -12.87 1.36 8.87
CA GLU A 157 -13.23 2.71 9.32
C GLU A 157 -14.63 2.78 9.94
N SER A 158 -14.73 3.41 11.10
CA SER A 158 -15.97 3.54 11.85
C SER A 158 -17.07 4.25 11.07
N ASP A 159 -16.73 5.22 10.22
CA ASP A 159 -17.72 5.97 9.46
C ASP A 159 -18.26 5.17 8.28
N LEU A 160 -17.40 4.42 7.57
CA LEU A 160 -17.86 3.45 6.55
C LEU A 160 -18.84 2.41 7.12
N LEU A 161 -18.62 1.92 8.36
CA LEU A 161 -19.57 1.01 9.01
C LEU A 161 -20.95 1.62 9.24
N LYS A 162 -21.04 2.94 9.40
CA LYS A 162 -22.29 3.65 9.67
C LYS A 162 -22.98 4.09 8.38
N THR A 163 -22.20 4.51 7.38
CA THR A 163 -22.72 5.18 6.18
C THR A 163 -22.91 4.24 5.00
N VAL A 164 -22.17 3.12 4.94
CA VAL A 164 -22.23 2.18 3.82
C VAL A 164 -22.89 0.87 4.25
N PRO A 165 -24.16 0.63 3.90
CA PRO A 165 -24.81 -0.65 4.09
C PRO A 165 -23.99 -1.78 3.46
N ASP A 166 -23.93 -2.94 4.12
CA ASP A 166 -23.27 -4.15 3.61
C ASP A 166 -21.76 -4.05 3.30
N ILE A 167 -21.06 -3.01 3.76
CA ILE A 167 -19.62 -2.84 3.53
C ILE A 167 -18.80 -4.10 3.89
N LEU A 168 -19.17 -4.80 4.96
CA LEU A 168 -18.52 -6.06 5.36
C LEU A 168 -18.67 -7.19 4.34
N ASN A 169 -19.82 -7.29 3.67
CA ASN A 169 -20.04 -8.29 2.64
C ASN A 169 -19.18 -8.01 1.41
N THR A 170 -19.03 -6.74 1.04
CA THR A 170 -18.12 -6.34 -0.05
C THR A 170 -16.68 -6.62 0.28
N VAL A 171 -16.24 -6.31 1.50
CA VAL A 171 -14.89 -6.63 1.95
C VAL A 171 -14.64 -8.13 1.89
N ARG A 172 -15.58 -8.96 2.38
CA ARG A 172 -15.51 -10.42 2.27
C ARG A 172 -15.48 -10.89 0.81
N ALA A 173 -16.32 -10.34 -0.07
CA ALA A 173 -16.34 -10.69 -1.48
C ALA A 173 -15.03 -10.35 -2.18
N ALA A 174 -14.49 -9.14 -1.95
CA ALA A 174 -13.22 -8.69 -2.51
C ALA A 174 -12.06 -9.58 -2.07
N LEU A 175 -12.02 -9.96 -0.79
CA LEU A 175 -11.02 -10.90 -0.30
C LEU A 175 -11.25 -12.33 -0.83
N GLY A 176 -12.51 -12.73 -1.04
CA GLY A 176 -12.89 -14.08 -1.49
C GLY A 176 -12.53 -14.34 -2.96
N ALA A 177 -12.65 -13.31 -3.81
CA ALA A 177 -12.18 -13.33 -5.19
C ALA A 177 -10.67 -13.62 -5.30
N GLU A 178 -9.88 -13.21 -4.31
CA GLU A 178 -8.43 -13.48 -4.26
C GLU A 178 -8.10 -14.93 -3.93
N ARG A 179 -9.02 -15.69 -3.32
CA ARG A 179 -8.83 -17.13 -3.08
C ARG A 179 -9.09 -17.98 -4.33
N THR A 180 -9.78 -17.42 -5.33
CA THR A 180 -10.18 -18.12 -6.55
C THR A 180 -9.39 -17.68 -7.79
N SER A 181 -8.61 -16.60 -7.67
CA SER A 181 -7.72 -16.13 -8.73
C SER A 181 -6.37 -16.86 -8.63
N PRO A 182 -5.86 -17.49 -9.71
CA PRO A 182 -4.52 -18.07 -9.70
C PRO A 182 -3.48 -16.97 -9.44
N PRO A 183 -2.34 -17.28 -8.79
CA PRO A 183 -1.28 -16.30 -8.63
C PRO A 183 -0.84 -15.81 -10.01
N ALA A 184 -0.86 -14.48 -10.20
CA ALA A 184 -0.32 -13.86 -11.40
C ALA A 184 1.12 -14.37 -11.60
N SER A 185 1.30 -15.08 -12.71
CA SER A 185 2.54 -15.77 -13.10
C SER A 185 3.53 -14.83 -13.76
#